data_AF-A0A8J8IVM5-F1
#
_entry.id   AF-A0A8J8IVM5-F1
#
_cell.length_a   1.000
_cell.length_b   1.000
_cell.length_c   1.000
_cell.angle_alpha   90.00
_cell.angle_beta   90.00
_cell.angle_gamma   90.00
#
_symmetry.space_group_name_H-M   'P 1'
#
loop_
_entity.id
_entity.type
_entity.pdbx_description
1 polymer ?
#
loop_
_entity_poly.entity_id
_entity_poly.type
_entity_poly.pdbx_seq_one_letter_code
_entity_poly.pdbx_strand_id
1 'polypeptide(L)'
;MTKYLIKLKYIKPMKLLFEKEQKLAEFIPFLPIEGENKYVKGKIEGKARVFLPEFLDFARKLGFNIKGKVLEGENDENYLRLFVYAMVSQFVKSETERREIERTVMELPILALRYWASTFRNAYWAGGRKRVRRISKCFRVIYCD
;
A
#
# COMPACT_ATOMS: atom_id res chain seq x y z
N MET A 1 20.28 -7.46 0.23
CA MET A 1 19.34 -6.58 -0.49
C MET A 1 17.94 -7.08 -0.20
N THR A 2 17.00 -6.23 0.25
CA THR A 2 15.63 -6.66 0.60
C THR A 2 14.76 -6.60 -0.66
N LYS A 3 13.95 -7.63 -0.90
CA LYS A 3 13.00 -7.62 -2.01
C LYS A 3 11.60 -7.41 -1.47
N TYR A 4 10.77 -6.69 -2.20
CA TYR A 4 9.38 -6.45 -1.83
C TYR A 4 8.46 -6.93 -2.93
N LEU A 5 7.38 -7.58 -2.51
CA LEU A 5 6.42 -8.15 -3.44
C LEU A 5 5.00 -7.73 -3.05
N ILE A 6 4.26 -7.22 -4.02
CA ILE A 6 2.85 -6.91 -3.88
C ILE A 6 2.07 -7.81 -4.82
N LYS A 7 1.14 -8.61 -4.29
CA LYS A 7 0.26 -9.47 -5.11
C LYS A 7 -1.10 -8.82 -5.28
N LEU A 8 -1.55 -8.70 -6.53
CA LEU A 8 -2.88 -8.24 -6.88
C LEU A 8 -3.82 -9.43 -7.04
N LYS A 9 -4.78 -9.56 -6.12
CA LYS A 9 -5.84 -10.57 -6.16
C LYS A 9 -7.16 -9.98 -6.65
N TYR A 10 -7.97 -10.83 -7.27
CA TYR A 10 -9.34 -10.48 -7.62
C TYR A 10 -10.15 -10.17 -6.35
N ILE A 11 -11.04 -9.17 -6.45
CA ILE A 11 -12.04 -8.87 -5.44
C ILE A 11 -13.33 -8.47 -6.15
N LYS A 12 -14.47 -8.98 -5.67
CA LYS A 12 -15.80 -8.58 -6.19
C LYS A 12 -15.91 -7.05 -6.17
N PRO A 13 -16.17 -6.35 -7.29
CA PRO A 13 -16.20 -4.89 -7.34
C PRO A 13 -17.26 -4.32 -6.36
N MET A 14 -17.01 -3.13 -5.81
CA MET A 14 -18.04 -2.42 -5.05
C MET A 14 -19.04 -1.88 -6.09
N LYS A 15 -20.34 -1.95 -5.82
CA LYS A 15 -21.35 -1.21 -6.58
C LYS A 15 -21.10 0.29 -6.38
N LEU A 16 -20.27 0.88 -7.22
CA LEU A 16 -20.05 2.32 -7.32
C LEU A 16 -20.76 2.80 -8.58
N LEU A 17 -21.12 4.10 -8.64
CA LEU A 17 -21.67 4.70 -9.87
C LEU A 17 -20.70 4.62 -11.06
N PHE A 18 -19.41 4.35 -10.82
CA PHE A 18 -18.38 4.22 -11.84
C PHE A 18 -17.64 2.88 -11.67
N GLU A 19 -17.57 2.09 -12.74
CA GLU A 19 -16.89 0.79 -12.79
C GLU A 19 -15.36 0.95 -12.84
N LYS A 20 -14.73 1.48 -11.79
CA LYS A 20 -13.26 1.45 -11.68
C LYS A 20 -12.81 0.05 -11.26
N GLU A 21 -11.90 -0.56 -12.05
CA GLU A 21 -11.33 -1.88 -11.74
C GLU A 21 -10.61 -1.85 -10.38
N GLN A 22 -10.99 -2.78 -9.50
CA GLN A 22 -10.45 -2.87 -8.15
C GLN A 22 -9.82 -4.24 -7.93
N LYS A 23 -8.68 -4.25 -7.24
CA LYS A 23 -8.02 -5.48 -6.78
C LYS A 23 -7.70 -5.39 -5.29
N LEU A 24 -7.44 -6.54 -4.71
CA LEU A 24 -6.91 -6.65 -3.36
C LEU A 24 -5.38 -6.76 -3.47
N ALA A 25 -4.67 -5.72 -3.07
CA ALA A 25 -3.22 -5.73 -2.95
C ALA A 25 -2.82 -6.39 -1.63
N GLU A 26 -2.03 -7.46 -1.70
CA GLU A 26 -1.39 -8.09 -0.54
C GLU A 26 0.09 -7.69 -0.50
N PHE A 27 0.49 -7.04 0.59
CA PHE A 27 1.87 -6.58 0.79
C PHE A 27 2.68 -7.63 1.54
N ILE A 28 3.76 -8.09 0.92
CA ILE A 28 4.58 -9.21 1.39
C ILE A 28 6.06 -8.81 1.28
N PRO A 29 6.75 -8.54 2.40
CA PRO A 29 8.20 -8.34 2.39
C PRO A 29 8.91 -9.68 2.13
N PHE A 30 9.97 -9.68 1.33
CA PHE A 30 10.91 -10.80 1.21
C PHE A 30 12.17 -10.46 1.98
N LEU A 31 12.39 -11.19 3.07
CA LEU A 31 13.55 -11.01 3.93
C LEU A 31 14.71 -11.83 3.38
N PRO A 32 15.90 -11.24 3.17
CA PRO A 32 17.08 -12.01 2.79
C PRO A 32 17.44 -12.96 3.95
N ILE A 33 17.86 -14.18 3.62
CA ILE A 33 18.49 -15.09 4.58
C ILE A 33 19.98 -14.74 4.61
N GLU A 34 20.52 -14.39 5.78
CA GLU A 34 21.95 -14.15 5.90
C GLU A 34 22.76 -15.37 5.48
N GLY A 35 23.78 -15.15 4.64
CA GLY A 35 24.66 -16.23 4.16
C GLY A 35 24.14 -17.02 2.95
N GLU A 36 22.91 -16.79 2.48
CA GLU A 36 22.38 -17.44 1.27
C GLU A 36 21.82 -16.41 0.28
N ASN A 37 21.97 -16.66 -1.02
CA ASN A 37 21.23 -15.93 -2.07
C ASN A 37 19.73 -16.33 -2.12
N LYS A 38 19.14 -16.63 -0.96
CA LYS A 38 17.75 -17.06 -0.79
C LYS A 38 16.97 -16.02 0.00
N TYR A 39 15.68 -15.93 -0.31
CA TYR A 39 14.75 -15.00 0.33
C TYR A 39 13.61 -15.77 0.98
N VAL A 40 13.26 -15.42 2.21
CA VAL A 40 12.08 -15.95 2.89
C VAL A 40 10.92 -14.98 2.71
N LYS A 41 9.79 -15.54 2.30
CA LYS A 41 8.53 -14.82 2.22
C LYS A 41 8.05 -14.46 3.63
N GLY A 42 8.01 -13.17 3.94
CA GLY A 42 7.47 -12.67 5.20
C GLY A 42 5.95 -12.88 5.33
N LYS A 43 5.42 -12.57 6.52
CA LYS A 43 3.97 -12.53 6.76
C LYS A 43 3.34 -11.38 5.97
N ILE A 44 2.07 -11.52 5.63
CA ILE A 44 1.31 -10.43 5.00
C ILE A 44 1.21 -9.28 6.00
N GLU A 45 1.80 -8.14 5.64
CA GLU A 45 1.81 -6.93 6.45
C GLU A 45 0.46 -6.20 6.41
N GLY A 46 -0.25 -6.33 5.30
CA GLY A 46 -1.60 -5.81 5.16
C GLY A 46 -2.21 -6.12 3.82
N LYS A 47 -3.54 -6.00 3.77
CA LYS A 47 -4.32 -6.08 2.54
C LYS A 47 -5.08 -4.79 2.34
N ALA A 48 -4.93 -4.21 1.16
CA ALA A 48 -5.61 -2.98 0.78
C ALA A 48 -6.42 -3.19 -0.49
N ARG A 49 -7.60 -2.57 -0.53
CA ARG A 49 -8.39 -2.56 -1.75
C ARG A 49 -7.99 -1.35 -2.60
N VAL A 50 -7.44 -1.61 -3.78
CA VAL A 50 -6.82 -0.58 -4.61
C VAL A 50 -7.57 -0.40 -5.92
N PHE A 51 -7.67 0.83 -6.39
CA PHE A 51 -8.14 1.17 -7.73
C PHE A 51 -6.97 1.04 -8.68
N LEU A 52 -7.07 0.14 -9.67
CA LEU A 52 -5.89 -0.31 -10.42
C LEU A 52 -5.20 0.77 -11.23
N PRO A 53 -5.90 1.61 -12.03
CA PRO A 53 -5.21 2.61 -12.83
C PRO A 53 -4.35 3.53 -11.97
N GLU A 54 -4.92 4.07 -10.90
CA GLU A 54 -4.25 5.00 -9.99
C GLU A 54 -3.16 4.30 -9.16
N PHE A 55 -3.41 3.08 -8.69
CA PHE A 55 -2.44 2.34 -7.88
C PHE A 55 -1.21 1.90 -8.70
N LEU A 56 -1.42 1.42 -9.92
CA LEU A 56 -0.33 1.02 -10.80
C LEU A 56 0.47 2.23 -11.28
N ASP A 57 -0.19 3.36 -11.53
CA ASP A 57 0.51 4.61 -11.86
C ASP A 57 1.43 5.05 -10.74
N PHE A 58 0.91 5.08 -9.50
CA PHE A 58 1.71 5.42 -8.34
C PHE A 58 2.87 4.44 -8.11
N ALA A 59 2.64 3.13 -8.28
CA ALA A 59 3.69 2.14 -8.18
C ALA A 59 4.81 2.34 -9.22
N ARG A 60 4.46 2.71 -10.47
CA ARG A 60 5.46 3.02 -11.51
C ARG A 60 6.30 4.24 -11.14
N LYS A 61 5.68 5.31 -10.62
CA LYS A 61 6.40 6.51 -10.15
C LYS A 61 7.42 6.18 -9.07
N LEU A 62 7.11 5.19 -8.23
CA LEU A 62 7.99 4.67 -7.18
C LEU A 62 9.03 3.64 -7.69
N GLY A 63 9.09 3.37 -8.99
CA GLY A 63 10.08 2.47 -9.60
C GLY A 63 9.78 0.98 -9.45
N PHE A 64 8.53 0.58 -9.15
CA PHE A 64 8.17 -0.84 -9.10
C PHE A 64 8.11 -1.45 -10.51
N ASN A 65 8.64 -2.66 -10.64
CA ASN A 65 8.48 -3.48 -11.84
C ASN A 65 7.14 -4.23 -11.78
N ILE A 66 6.27 -4.02 -12.77
CA ILE A 66 4.93 -4.61 -12.81
C ILE A 66 4.94 -5.81 -13.76
N LYS A 67 4.81 -7.02 -13.19
CA LYS A 67 4.74 -8.29 -13.94
C LYS A 67 3.36 -8.93 -13.75
N GLY A 68 2.42 -8.57 -14.60
CA GLY A 68 1.05 -9.07 -14.56
C GLY A 68 0.34 -8.73 -13.25
N LYS A 69 0.19 -9.71 -12.35
CA LYS A 69 -0.48 -9.55 -11.03
C LYS A 69 0.51 -9.32 -9.88
N VAL A 70 1.79 -9.15 -10.17
CA VAL A 70 2.85 -9.00 -9.18
C VAL A 70 3.60 -7.70 -9.42
N LEU A 71 3.87 -6.96 -8.35
CA LEU A 71 4.76 -5.81 -8.36
C LEU A 71 5.99 -6.15 -7.53
N GLU A 72 7.17 -5.84 -8.07
CA GLU A 72 8.47 -6.11 -7.46
C GLU A 72 9.23 -4.79 -7.26
N GLY A 73 9.86 -4.63 -6.10
CA GLY A 73 10.72 -3.49 -5.79
C GLY A 73 11.81 -3.83 -4.79
N GLU A 74 12.87 -3.04 -4.76
CA GLU A 74 14.07 -3.29 -3.93
C GLU A 74 14.36 -2.13 -2.96
N ASN A 75 13.59 -1.04 -3.04
CA ASN A 75 13.75 0.13 -2.20
C ASN A 75 12.73 0.12 -1.04
N ASP A 76 13.25 0.04 0.19
CA ASP A 76 12.47 0.03 1.44
C ASP A 76 11.52 1.23 1.55
N GLU A 77 12.00 2.43 1.25
CA GLU A 77 11.22 3.66 1.37
C GLU A 77 10.05 3.67 0.37
N ASN A 78 10.30 3.30 -0.88
CA ASN A 78 9.27 3.23 -1.91
C ASN A 78 8.23 2.15 -1.59
N TYR A 79 8.64 1.05 -0.98
CA TYR A 79 7.71 0.06 -0.43
C TYR A 79 6.82 0.65 0.66
N LEU A 80 7.39 1.39 1.62
CA LEU A 80 6.61 2.05 2.66
C LEU A 80 5.65 3.09 2.08
N ARG A 81 6.07 3.89 1.09
CA ARG A 81 5.20 4.84 0.37
C ARG A 81 4.02 4.12 -0.28
N LEU A 82 4.28 3.07 -1.05
CA LEU A 82 3.24 2.31 -1.73
C LEU A 82 2.27 1.66 -0.72
N PHE A 83 2.79 1.14 0.38
CA PHE A 83 2.01 0.55 1.46
C PHE A 83 1.09 1.58 2.12
N VAL A 84 1.63 2.71 2.57
CA VAL A 84 0.87 3.78 3.24
C VAL A 84 -0.20 4.33 2.30
N TYR A 85 0.16 4.65 1.05
CA TYR A 85 -0.79 5.09 0.03
C TYR A 85 -1.95 4.11 -0.12
N ALA A 86 -1.68 2.81 -0.27
CA ALA A 86 -2.73 1.80 -0.43
C ALA A 86 -3.62 1.70 0.82
N MET A 87 -3.02 1.78 2.02
CA MET A 87 -3.75 1.67 3.28
C MET A 87 -4.71 2.83 3.52
N VAL A 88 -4.35 4.04 3.08
CA VAL A 88 -5.19 5.24 3.20
C VAL A 88 -6.21 5.33 2.06
N SER A 89 -5.75 5.22 0.80
CA SER A 89 -6.56 5.45 -0.40
C SER A 89 -7.72 4.46 -0.56
N GLN A 90 -7.63 3.25 0.02
CA GLN A 90 -8.69 2.23 -0.06
C GLN A 90 -10.04 2.64 0.55
N PHE A 91 -10.09 3.74 1.30
CA PHE A 91 -11.32 4.28 1.89
C PHE A 91 -11.81 5.56 1.21
N VAL A 92 -11.12 5.99 0.16
CA VAL A 92 -11.37 7.26 -0.55
C VAL A 92 -11.94 6.99 -1.93
N LYS A 93 -13.05 7.66 -2.24
CA LYS A 93 -13.74 7.52 -3.53
C LYS A 93 -13.37 8.62 -4.52
N SER A 94 -13.17 9.85 -4.03
CA SER A 94 -12.79 11.01 -4.84
C SER A 94 -11.41 10.81 -5.45
N GLU A 95 -11.27 11.17 -6.73
CA GLU A 95 -9.97 11.18 -7.40
C GLU A 95 -9.08 12.31 -6.87
N THR A 96 -9.68 13.48 -6.59
CA THR A 96 -8.97 14.64 -6.00
C THR A 96 -8.34 14.27 -4.67
N GLU A 97 -9.11 13.67 -3.75
CA GLU A 97 -8.58 13.22 -2.46
C GLU A 97 -7.48 12.15 -2.63
N ARG A 98 -7.59 11.26 -3.64
CA ARG A 98 -6.53 10.26 -3.90
C ARG A 98 -5.24 10.91 -4.38
N ARG A 99 -5.33 11.91 -5.27
CA ARG A 99 -4.17 12.69 -5.74
C ARG A 99 -3.51 13.47 -4.62
N GLU A 100 -4.31 14.03 -3.72
CA GLU A 100 -3.80 14.69 -2.52
C GLU A 100 -3.04 13.71 -1.62
N ILE A 101 -3.62 12.55 -1.32
CA ILE A 101 -2.94 11.49 -0.56
C ILE A 101 -1.66 11.05 -1.27
N GLU A 102 -1.68 10.92 -2.60
CA GLU A 102 -0.50 10.59 -3.39
C GLU A 102 0.63 11.60 -3.18
N ARG A 103 0.34 12.90 -3.33
CA ARG A 103 1.30 14.00 -3.13
C ARG A 103 1.84 14.00 -1.70
N THR A 104 0.95 13.95 -0.71
CA THR A 104 1.31 13.87 0.70
C THR A 104 2.25 12.70 0.96
N VAL A 105 1.90 11.50 0.50
CA VAL A 105 2.70 10.29 0.72
C VAL A 105 4.02 10.33 -0.02
N MET A 106 4.16 11.07 -1.13
CA MET A 106 5.45 11.29 -1.80
C MET A 106 6.39 12.19 -0.99
N GLU A 107 5.85 13.19 -0.31
CA GLU A 107 6.63 14.20 0.42
C GLU A 107 6.94 13.77 1.87
N LEU A 108 6.25 12.76 2.41
CA LEU A 108 6.47 12.31 3.79
C LEU A 108 7.92 11.91 4.05
N PRO A 109 8.54 12.34 5.17
CA PRO A 109 9.86 11.87 5.55
C PRO A 109 9.82 10.40 5.95
N ILE A 110 10.95 9.69 5.79
CA ILE A 110 11.08 8.25 6.08
C ILE A 110 10.62 7.87 7.49
N LEU A 111 10.84 8.72 8.49
CA LEU A 111 10.41 8.46 9.86
C LEU A 111 8.87 8.41 9.97
N ALA A 112 8.18 9.34 9.31
CA ALA A 112 6.71 9.35 9.27
C ALA A 112 6.17 8.15 8.49
N LEU A 113 6.81 7.77 7.38
CA LEU A 113 6.45 6.55 6.64
C LEU A 113 6.56 5.30 7.51
N ARG A 114 7.67 5.13 8.24
CA ARG A 114 7.88 3.99 9.15
C ARG A 114 6.82 3.97 10.26
N TYR A 115 6.53 5.12 10.85
CA TYR A 115 5.49 5.26 11.87
C TYR A 115 4.12 4.82 11.33
N TRP A 116 3.70 5.38 10.19
CA TRP A 116 2.39 5.07 9.61
C TRP A 116 2.29 3.64 9.12
N ALA A 117 3.33 3.10 8.47
CA ALA A 117 3.36 1.72 8.05
C ALA A 117 3.21 0.77 9.25
N SER A 118 3.97 1.00 10.33
CA SER A 118 3.82 0.23 11.59
C SER A 118 2.41 0.33 12.16
N THR A 119 1.86 1.55 12.23
CA THR A 119 0.51 1.81 12.74
C THR A 119 -0.56 1.07 11.93
N PHE A 120 -0.46 1.09 10.59
CA PHE A 120 -1.39 0.37 9.72
C PHE A 120 -1.25 -1.14 9.82
N ARG A 121 -0.02 -1.68 9.89
CA ARG A 121 0.22 -3.13 10.11
C ARG A 121 -0.42 -3.61 11.40
N ASN A 122 -0.17 -2.89 12.50
CA ASN A 122 -0.72 -3.21 13.81
C ASN A 122 -2.25 -3.12 13.80
N ALA A 123 -2.82 -2.10 13.17
CA ALA A 123 -4.26 -1.97 13.01
C ALA A 123 -4.87 -3.12 12.18
N TYR A 124 -4.18 -3.54 11.12
CA TYR A 124 -4.58 -4.66 10.29
C TYR A 124 -4.58 -5.98 11.07
N TRP A 125 -3.51 -6.29 11.80
CA TRP A 125 -3.42 -7.52 12.59
C TRP A 125 -4.36 -7.53 13.80
N ALA A 126 -4.56 -6.39 14.47
CA ALA A 126 -5.37 -6.32 15.69
C ALA A 126 -6.89 -6.25 15.43
N GLY A 127 -7.34 -5.82 14.25
CA GLY A 127 -8.77 -5.67 13.98
C GLY A 127 -9.15 -5.44 12.54
N GLY A 128 -8.26 -5.75 11.61
CA GLY A 128 -8.49 -5.74 10.18
C GLY A 128 -8.98 -4.39 9.65
N ARG A 129 -9.83 -4.47 8.62
CA ARG A 129 -10.26 -3.31 7.83
C ARG A 129 -10.96 -2.21 8.64
N LYS A 130 -11.71 -2.56 9.70
CA LYS A 130 -12.43 -1.58 10.53
C LYS A 130 -11.45 -0.67 11.29
N ARG A 131 -10.40 -1.22 11.88
CA ARG A 131 -9.36 -0.44 12.57
C ARG A 131 -8.52 0.36 11.58
N VAL A 132 -8.12 -0.26 10.48
CA VAL A 132 -7.38 0.41 9.39
C VAL A 132 -8.16 1.63 8.86
N ARG A 133 -9.50 1.55 8.75
CA ARG A 133 -10.34 2.72 8.40
C ARG A 133 -10.25 3.86 9.41
N ARG A 134 -10.20 3.57 10.71
CA ARG A 134 -10.06 4.59 11.76
C ARG A 134 -8.69 5.29 11.66
N ILE A 135 -7.62 4.51 11.53
CA ILE A 135 -6.26 5.04 11.35
C ILE A 135 -6.15 5.87 10.07
N SER A 136 -6.78 5.43 8.97
CA SER A 136 -6.80 6.19 7.72
C SER A 136 -7.48 7.56 7.88
N LYS A 137 -8.53 7.67 8.70
CA LYS A 137 -9.12 8.98 9.03
C LYS A 137 -8.13 9.86 9.79
N CYS A 138 -7.46 9.31 10.80
CA CYS A 138 -6.46 10.06 11.57
C CYS A 138 -5.31 10.55 10.68
N PHE A 139 -4.80 9.70 9.78
CA PHE A 139 -3.78 10.10 8.80
C PHE A 139 -4.26 11.32 8.00
N ARG A 140 -5.46 11.25 7.44
CA ARG A 140 -6.00 12.32 6.59
C ARG A 140 -6.16 13.63 7.34
N VAL A 141 -6.67 13.60 8.58
CA VAL A 141 -6.80 14.83 9.41
C VAL A 141 -5.45 15.50 9.66
N ILE A 142 -4.36 14.74 9.72
CA ILE A 142 -3.03 15.28 10.00
C ILE A 142 -2.37 15.88 8.74
N TYR A 143 -2.66 15.34 7.56
CA TYR A 143 -1.87 15.65 6.35
C TYR A 143 -2.66 16.02 5.09
N CYS A 144 -4.00 15.94 5.11
CA CYS A 144 -4.88 16.12 3.95
C CYS A 144 -6.14 16.92 4.29
N ASP A 145 -6.08 17.74 5.34
CA ASP A 145 -7.10 18.74 5.68
C ASP A 145 -6.66 20.13 5.19
#